data_AF-A0A920KZF9-F1
#
_entry.id   AF-A0A920KZF9-F1
#
_cell.length_a   1.000
_cell.length_b   1.000
_cell.length_c   1.000
_cell.angle_alpha   90.00
_cell.angle_beta   90.00
_cell.angle_gamma   90.00
#
_symmetry.space_group_name_H-M   'P 1'
#
loop_
_entity.id
_entity.type
_entity.pdbx_description
1 polymer ?
#
loop_
_entity_poly.entity_id
_entity_poly.type
_entity_poly.pdbx_seq_one_letter_code
_entity_poly.pdbx_strand_id
1 'polypeptide(L)'
;MDVFEFAAMIEESSIETKVMEYYDKNILEAVCLTDVLSDGLSMVYSFFDPDKSKKSLGTFMILDHISVALDLGLPYLYLGYWVPGSQKMDYKVNFKGVEIFQNNKWRVLSENEEYKLDLHPLNTAPVSEQVSSLSLPDSTTT
;
A
#
# COMPACT_ATOMS: atom_id res chain seq x y z
N MET A 1 -5.23 14.59 3.41
CA MET A 1 -5.99 14.55 2.17
C MET A 1 -7.29 15.27 2.40
N ASP A 2 -7.37 16.49 1.91
CA ASP A 2 -8.63 17.21 1.79
C ASP A 2 -9.32 16.90 0.45
N VAL A 3 -10.48 17.53 0.22
CA VAL A 3 -11.29 17.30 -1.00
C VAL A 3 -10.58 17.79 -2.25
N PHE A 4 -9.82 18.88 -2.18
CA PHE A 4 -9.11 19.44 -3.32
C PHE A 4 -7.91 18.58 -3.70
N GLU A 5 -7.16 18.12 -2.71
CA GLU A 5 -6.07 17.15 -2.90
C GLU A 5 -6.60 15.87 -3.57
N PHE A 6 -7.76 15.36 -3.14
CA PHE A 6 -8.36 14.18 -3.75
C PHE A 6 -8.86 14.43 -5.19
N ALA A 7 -9.53 15.55 -5.43
CA ALA A 7 -10.02 15.91 -6.76
C ALA A 7 -8.87 16.08 -7.75
N ALA A 8 -7.77 16.72 -7.32
CA ALA A 8 -6.58 16.87 -8.14
C ALA A 8 -5.98 15.52 -8.56
N MET A 9 -5.99 14.51 -7.68
CA MET A 9 -5.54 13.15 -8.03
C MET A 9 -6.36 12.51 -9.16
N ILE A 10 -7.61 12.95 -9.36
CA ILE A 10 -8.49 12.45 -10.43
C ILE A 10 -8.35 13.33 -11.68
N GLU A 11 -8.48 14.65 -11.52
CA GLU A 11 -8.63 15.60 -12.62
C GLU A 11 -7.31 15.95 -13.30
N GLU A 12 -6.19 15.89 -12.57
CA GLU A 12 -4.87 16.25 -13.07
C GLU A 12 -4.03 15.02 -13.47
N SER A 13 -4.61 13.81 -13.39
CA SER A 13 -3.95 12.59 -13.81
C SER A 13 -3.78 12.57 -15.34
N SER A 14 -2.58 12.23 -15.80
CA SER A 14 -2.29 11.98 -17.22
C SER A 14 -2.58 10.53 -17.64
N ILE A 15 -3.05 9.71 -16.69
CA ILE A 15 -3.39 8.31 -16.85
C ILE A 15 -4.93 8.17 -16.81
N GLU A 16 -5.49 7.17 -17.49
CA GLU A 16 -6.92 6.88 -17.35
C GLU A 16 -7.21 6.43 -15.91
N THR A 17 -7.81 7.32 -15.12
CA THR A 17 -8.12 7.08 -13.71
C THR A 17 -9.61 6.83 -13.52
N LYS A 18 -9.96 5.82 -12.73
CA LYS A 18 -11.34 5.43 -12.39
C LYS A 18 -11.54 5.44 -10.89
N VAL A 19 -12.74 5.84 -10.46
CA VAL A 19 -13.19 5.70 -9.08
C VAL A 19 -14.13 4.50 -9.02
N MET A 20 -13.73 3.47 -8.28
CA MET A 20 -14.54 2.28 -8.01
C MET A 20 -15.19 2.41 -6.64
N GLU A 21 -16.51 2.29 -6.61
CA GLU A 21 -17.33 2.48 -5.41
C GLU A 21 -17.98 1.15 -4.99
N TYR A 22 -17.91 0.85 -3.70
CA TYR A 22 -18.44 -0.39 -3.13
C TYR A 22 -19.60 -0.10 -2.20
N TYR A 23 -20.79 -0.63 -2.54
CA TYR A 23 -22.03 -0.40 -1.81
C TYR A 23 -22.55 -1.67 -1.13
N ASP A 24 -22.99 -1.55 0.13
CA ASP A 24 -23.80 -2.54 0.84
C ASP A 24 -25.18 -1.92 1.12
N LYS A 25 -26.25 -2.48 0.54
CA LYS A 25 -27.63 -1.97 0.70
C LYS A 25 -27.76 -0.46 0.46
N ASN A 26 -27.15 0.04 -0.61
CA ASN A 26 -27.08 1.46 -1.00
C ASN A 26 -26.26 2.38 -0.06
N ILE A 27 -25.50 1.81 0.87
CA ILE A 27 -24.56 2.56 1.70
C ILE A 27 -23.17 2.38 1.11
N LEU A 28 -22.50 3.49 0.78
CA LEU A 28 -21.11 3.48 0.32
C LEU A 28 -20.22 3.00 1.47
N GLU A 29 -19.55 1.87 1.30
CA GLU A 29 -18.67 1.28 2.32
C GLU A 29 -17.20 1.48 2.03
N ALA A 30 -16.82 1.52 0.74
CA ALA A 30 -15.43 1.69 0.33
C ALA A 30 -15.32 2.34 -1.04
N VAL A 31 -14.18 2.97 -1.30
CA VAL A 31 -13.82 3.59 -2.57
C VAL A 31 -12.36 3.29 -2.88
N CYS A 32 -12.08 3.00 -4.16
CA CYS A 32 -10.73 2.90 -4.68
C CYS A 32 -10.55 3.82 -5.91
N LEU A 33 -9.51 4.64 -5.87
CA LEU A 33 -8.98 5.37 -7.01
C LEU A 33 -7.97 4.47 -7.72
N THR A 34 -8.25 4.17 -8.99
CA THR A 34 -7.55 3.15 -9.75
C THR A 34 -7.13 3.69 -11.11
N ASP A 35 -5.82 3.64 -11.37
CA ASP A 35 -5.25 3.96 -12.67
C ASP A 35 -5.25 2.73 -13.56
N VAL A 36 -5.64 2.90 -14.83
CA VAL A 36 -5.62 1.86 -15.86
C VAL A 36 -4.34 2.02 -16.67
N LEU A 37 -3.45 1.02 -16.56
CA LEU A 37 -2.18 0.96 -17.27
C LEU A 37 -2.27 -0.06 -18.43
N SER A 38 -1.28 -0.05 -19.31
CA SER A 38 -1.24 -0.97 -20.45
C SER A 38 -1.10 -2.45 -20.06
N ASP A 39 -0.57 -2.73 -18.87
CA ASP A 39 -0.25 -4.07 -18.37
C ASP A 39 -0.88 -4.37 -17.01
N GLY A 40 -1.68 -3.47 -16.46
CA GLY A 40 -2.22 -3.64 -15.12
C GLY A 40 -3.15 -2.56 -14.64
N LEU A 41 -3.72 -2.78 -13.46
CA LEU A 41 -4.41 -1.76 -12.69
C LEU A 41 -3.50 -1.29 -11.56
N SER A 42 -3.53 0.00 -11.22
CA SER A 42 -2.81 0.54 -10.07
C SER A 42 -3.80 1.11 -9.06
N MET A 43 -3.84 0.52 -7.87
CA MET A 43 -4.66 1.00 -6.76
C MET A 43 -3.94 2.17 -6.08
N VAL A 44 -4.19 3.38 -6.56
CA VAL A 44 -3.49 4.61 -6.14
C VAL A 44 -3.89 5.00 -4.72
N TYR A 45 -5.19 4.99 -4.44
CA TYR A 45 -5.71 5.40 -3.14
C TYR A 45 -7.00 4.67 -2.83
N SER A 46 -7.10 4.12 -1.63
CA SER A 46 -8.30 3.39 -1.20
C SER A 46 -8.65 3.75 0.23
N PHE A 47 -9.94 3.90 0.50
CA PHE A 47 -10.46 4.14 1.84
C PHE A 47 -11.80 3.44 2.02
N PHE A 48 -12.12 3.16 3.28
CA PHE A 48 -13.34 2.48 3.66
C PHE A 48 -13.77 2.93 5.06
N ASP A 49 -15.02 2.64 5.41
CA ASP A 49 -15.58 2.94 6.72
C ASP A 49 -14.80 2.19 7.84
N PRO A 50 -14.10 2.90 8.75
CA PRO A 50 -13.27 2.27 9.78
C PRO A 50 -14.09 1.46 10.79
N ASP A 51 -15.37 1.79 10.99
CA ASP A 51 -16.27 1.06 11.88
C ASP A 51 -16.60 -0.34 11.33
N LYS A 52 -16.35 -0.55 10.03
CA LYS A 52 -16.54 -1.82 9.33
C LYS A 52 -15.26 -2.62 9.14
N SER A 53 -14.20 -2.30 9.87
CA SER A 53 -12.91 -3.01 9.83
C SER A 53 -13.02 -4.55 9.92
N LYS A 54 -14.01 -5.08 10.65
CA LYS A 54 -14.29 -6.52 10.77
C LYS A 54 -14.74 -7.20 9.46
N LYS A 55 -15.16 -6.44 8.46
CA LYS A 55 -15.56 -6.95 7.14
C LYS A 55 -14.37 -7.16 6.18
N SER A 56 -13.16 -6.77 6.57
CA SER A 56 -11.95 -6.89 5.72
C SER A 56 -12.11 -6.23 4.34
N LEU A 57 -12.76 -5.06 4.29
CA LEU A 57 -13.08 -4.35 3.04
C LEU A 57 -11.83 -4.07 2.18
N GLY A 58 -10.69 -3.76 2.79
CA GLY A 58 -9.43 -3.58 2.06
C GLY A 58 -9.00 -4.83 1.28
N THR A 59 -9.05 -6.00 1.90
CA THR A 59 -8.76 -7.28 1.22
C THR A 59 -9.79 -7.57 0.14
N PHE A 60 -11.06 -7.31 0.40
CA PHE A 60 -12.13 -7.48 -0.59
C PHE A 60 -11.88 -6.63 -1.84
N MET A 61 -11.58 -5.33 -1.69
CA MET A 61 -11.27 -4.45 -2.81
C MET A 61 -10.11 -4.97 -3.66
N ILE A 62 -9.05 -5.48 -3.03
CA ILE A 62 -7.89 -6.05 -3.74
C ILE A 62 -8.31 -7.27 -4.56
N LEU A 63 -9.05 -8.21 -3.96
CA LEU A 63 -9.51 -9.42 -4.65
C LEU A 63 -10.45 -9.10 -5.82
N ASP A 64 -11.32 -8.11 -5.64
CA ASP A 64 -12.19 -7.61 -6.68
C ASP A 64 -11.39 -6.97 -7.83
N HIS A 65 -10.40 -6.14 -7.51
CA HIS A 65 -9.50 -5.56 -8.52
C HIS A 65 -8.68 -6.61 -9.27
N ILE A 66 -8.29 -7.71 -8.61
CA ILE A 66 -7.68 -8.87 -9.28
C ILE A 66 -8.67 -9.45 -10.30
N SER A 67 -9.94 -9.62 -9.93
CA SER A 67 -10.98 -10.11 -10.85
C SER A 67 -11.16 -9.16 -12.04
N VAL A 68 -11.24 -7.85 -11.79
CA VAL A 68 -11.38 -6.84 -12.86
C VAL A 68 -10.15 -6.84 -13.78
N ALA A 69 -8.94 -6.95 -13.24
CA ALA A 69 -7.72 -7.05 -14.05
C ALA A 69 -7.75 -8.30 -14.95
N LEU A 70 -8.17 -9.44 -14.41
CA LEU A 70 -8.32 -10.68 -15.17
C LEU A 70 -9.36 -10.56 -16.30
N ASP A 71 -10.51 -9.94 -16.02
CA ASP A 71 -11.58 -9.72 -17.02
C ASP A 71 -11.12 -8.79 -18.15
N LEU A 72 -10.22 -7.84 -17.85
CA LEU A 72 -9.60 -6.94 -18.83
C LEU A 72 -8.38 -7.56 -19.54
N GLY A 73 -7.96 -8.78 -19.15
CA GLY A 73 -6.77 -9.43 -19.69
C GLY A 73 -5.45 -8.77 -19.26
N LEU A 74 -5.47 -8.03 -18.15
CA LEU A 74 -4.31 -7.34 -17.60
C LEU A 74 -3.56 -8.25 -16.62
N PRO A 75 -2.25 -8.51 -16.81
CA PRO A 75 -1.51 -9.46 -15.98
C PRO A 75 -1.19 -8.97 -14.57
N TYR A 76 -1.23 -7.66 -14.31
CA TYR A 76 -0.74 -7.10 -13.04
C TYR A 76 -1.78 -6.26 -12.29
N LEU A 77 -1.70 -6.34 -10.95
CA LEU A 77 -2.33 -5.39 -10.03
C LEU A 77 -1.24 -4.75 -9.17
N TYR A 78 -1.01 -3.46 -9.38
CA TYR A 78 -0.03 -2.67 -8.65
C TYR A 78 -0.65 -2.14 -7.36
N LEU A 79 -0.18 -2.64 -6.21
CA LEU A 79 -0.60 -2.19 -4.88
C LEU A 79 0.24 -0.99 -4.37
N GLY A 80 1.23 -0.54 -5.14
CA GLY A 80 2.17 0.51 -4.74
C GLY A 80 3.23 0.04 -3.73
N TYR A 81 3.99 0.99 -3.17
CA TYR A 81 5.13 0.73 -2.30
C TYR A 81 4.83 -0.16 -1.10
N TRP A 82 5.75 -1.08 -0.81
CA TRP A 82 5.72 -1.91 0.38
C TRP A 82 6.97 -1.63 1.23
N VAL A 83 6.78 -1.43 2.53
CA VAL A 83 7.86 -1.22 3.49
C VAL A 83 7.91 -2.43 4.42
N PRO A 84 8.97 -3.27 4.33
CA PRO A 84 9.17 -4.39 5.23
C PRO A 84 9.06 -3.99 6.71
N GLY A 85 8.30 -4.76 7.50
CA GLY A 85 8.09 -4.52 8.94
C GLY A 85 7.04 -3.44 9.27
N SER A 86 6.38 -2.85 8.27
CA SER A 86 5.29 -1.91 8.49
C SER A 86 3.96 -2.65 8.66
N GLN A 87 3.43 -2.66 9.89
CA GLN A 87 2.12 -3.26 10.20
C GLN A 87 0.98 -2.77 9.28
N LYS A 88 1.08 -1.54 8.78
CA LYS A 88 0.09 -0.95 7.85
C LYS A 88 0.17 -1.52 6.44
N MET A 89 1.30 -2.11 6.05
CA MET A 89 1.57 -2.59 4.69
C MET A 89 1.81 -4.11 4.61
N ASP A 90 1.90 -4.79 5.75
CA ASP A 90 2.08 -6.25 5.83
C ASP A 90 0.95 -7.04 5.16
N TYR A 91 -0.21 -6.44 4.93
CA TYR A 91 -1.29 -7.13 4.21
C TYR A 91 -0.90 -7.51 2.78
N LYS A 92 0.00 -6.75 2.13
CA LYS A 92 0.37 -6.97 0.72
C LYS A 92 1.10 -8.28 0.50
N VAL A 93 1.88 -8.73 1.47
CA VAL A 93 2.66 -9.97 1.36
C VAL A 93 1.83 -11.23 1.58
N ASN A 94 0.59 -11.08 2.04
CA ASN A 94 -0.31 -12.21 2.29
C ASN A 94 -1.03 -12.71 1.03
N PHE A 95 -0.88 -12.01 -0.11
CA PHE A 95 -1.39 -12.47 -1.40
C PHE A 95 -0.39 -13.42 -2.07
N LYS A 96 -0.90 -14.40 -2.82
CA LYS A 96 -0.06 -15.30 -3.61
C LYS A 96 0.38 -14.62 -4.91
N GLY A 97 1.59 -14.92 -5.35
CA GLY A 97 2.13 -14.40 -6.61
C GLY A 97 2.53 -12.93 -6.54
N VAL A 98 2.73 -12.39 -5.34
CA VAL A 98 3.21 -11.02 -5.14
C VAL A 98 4.63 -10.92 -5.69
N GLU A 99 4.87 -9.91 -6.51
CA GLU A 99 6.19 -9.54 -6.97
C GLU A 99 6.59 -8.20 -6.34
N ILE A 100 7.88 -8.06 -6.08
CA ILE A 100 8.47 -6.81 -5.62
C ILE A 100 9.54 -6.35 -6.61
N PHE A 101 9.66 -5.03 -6.79
CA PHE A 101 10.72 -4.43 -7.57
C PHE A 101 11.85 -3.97 -6.65
N GLN A 102 12.99 -4.65 -6.69
CA GLN A 102 14.16 -4.34 -5.87
C GLN A 102 15.43 -4.50 -6.69
N ASN A 103 16.41 -3.60 -6.50
CA ASN A 103 17.70 -3.66 -7.18
C ASN A 103 17.54 -3.76 -8.72
N ASN A 104 16.61 -2.95 -9.24
CA ASN A 104 16.26 -2.85 -10.65
C ASN A 104 15.75 -4.18 -11.28
N LYS A 105 15.15 -5.07 -10.47
CA LYS A 105 14.62 -6.35 -10.92
C LYS A 105 13.31 -6.68 -10.19
N TRP A 106 12.36 -7.23 -10.94
CA TRP A 106 11.18 -7.88 -10.36
C TRP A 106 11.54 -9.25 -9.81
N ARG A 107 11.00 -9.59 -8.64
CA ARG A 107 11.17 -10.89 -7.98
C ARG A 107 9.88 -11.32 -7.31
N VAL A 108 9.55 -12.59 -7.41
CA VAL A 108 8.45 -13.19 -6.66
C VAL A 108 8.82 -13.22 -5.18
N LEU A 109 7.91 -12.73 -4.35
CA LEU A 109 8.04 -12.79 -2.90
C LEU A 109 7.82 -14.23 -2.44
N SER A 110 8.84 -14.85 -1.85
CA SER A 110 8.74 -16.20 -1.29
C SER A 110 8.58 -16.13 0.23
N GLU A 111 7.84 -17.09 0.81
CA GLU A 111 7.47 -17.12 2.25
C GLU A 111 8.67 -17.16 3.23
N ASN A 112 9.89 -17.38 2.73
CA ASN A 112 11.09 -17.61 3.56
C ASN A 112 12.21 -16.58 3.36
N GLU A 113 11.96 -15.45 2.68
CA GLU A 113 12.98 -14.42 2.47
C GLU A 113 12.89 -13.32 3.54
N GLU A 114 13.94 -13.18 4.36
CA GLU A 114 14.13 -12.00 5.20
C GLU A 114 14.45 -10.78 4.32
N TYR A 115 13.51 -9.84 4.22
CA TYR A 115 13.74 -8.57 3.55
C TYR A 115 14.40 -7.57 4.48
N LYS A 116 15.68 -7.29 4.23
CA LYS A 116 16.38 -6.15 4.83
C LYS A 116 16.19 -4.93 3.93
N LEU A 117 15.75 -3.80 4.49
CA LEU A 117 15.87 -2.53 3.81
C LEU A 117 17.37 -2.24 3.65
N ASP A 118 17.85 -2.21 2.41
CA ASP A 118 19.10 -1.53 2.10
C ASP A 118 18.84 -0.02 2.23
N LEU A 119 18.87 0.47 3.48
CA LEU A 119 18.79 1.90 3.74
C LEU A 119 20.01 2.54 3.07
N HIS A 120 19.76 3.45 2.12
CA HIS A 120 20.81 4.29 1.57
C HIS A 120 21.59 4.92 2.74
N PRO A 121 22.92 5.00 2.73
CA PRO A 121 23.71 5.52 3.86
C PRO A 121 23.43 6.99 4.26
N LEU A 122 22.54 7.68 3.54
CA LEU A 122 22.04 9.02 3.85
C LEU A 122 20.64 9.02 4.48
N ASN A 123 19.98 7.87 4.57
CA ASN A 123 18.72 7.72 5.29
C ASN A 123 19.07 7.61 6.78
N THR A 124 18.82 8.68 7.53
CA THR A 124 18.95 8.68 8.97
C THR A 124 17.97 7.67 9.56
N ALA A 125 18.43 6.84 10.50
CA ALA A 125 17.55 5.96 11.27
C ALA A 125 16.36 6.76 11.83
N PRO A 126 15.15 6.18 11.92
CA PRO A 126 14.00 6.84 12.55
C PRO A 126 14.40 7.41 13.91
N VAL A 127 13.90 8.61 14.25
CA VAL A 127 14.27 9.32 15.49
C VAL A 127 14.12 8.43 16.73
N SER A 128 13.12 7.53 16.76
CA SER A 128 12.93 6.55 17.82
C SER A 128 14.13 5.62 18.03
N GLU A 129 14.74 5.17 16.95
CA GLU A 129 15.91 4.28 16.98
C GLU A 129 17.16 5.05 17.39
N GLN A 130 17.31 6.28 16.90
CA GLN A 130 18.38 7.20 17.33
C GLN A 130 18.30 7.51 18.84
N VAL A 131 17.10 7.77 19.36
CA VAL A 131 16.88 8.07 20.78
C VAL A 131 17.12 6.82 21.65
N SER A 132 16.72 5.63 21.18
CA SER A 132 16.98 4.37 21.90
C SER A 132 18.47 4.03 22.02
N SER A 133 19.30 4.56 21.13
CA SER A 133 20.74 4.32 21.09
C SER A 133 21.54 5.32 21.94
N LEU A 134 20.89 6.34 22.51
CA LEU A 134 21.56 7.33 23.36
C LEU A 134 21.87 6.74 24.73
N SER A 135 23.16 6.57 25.02
CA SER A 135 23.62 6.38 26.39
C SER A 135 23.56 7.73 27.11
N LEU A 136 22.55 7.91 27.96
CA LEU A 136 22.48 9.06 28.84
C LEU A 136 23.47 8.87 30.00
N PRO A 137 24.29 9.87 30.36
CA PRO A 137 25.13 9.76 31.54
C PRO A 137 24.26 9.57 32.77
N ASP A 138 24.65 8.62 33.63
CA ASP A 138 23.93 8.27 34.85
C ASP A 138 23.52 9.54 35.59
N SER A 139 22.23 9.68 35.87
CA SER A 139 21.73 10.67 36.80
C SER A 139 22.26 10.30 38.19
N THR A 140 23.47 10.75 38.52
CA THR A 140 23.98 10.70 39.88
C THR A 140 23.08 11.59 40.72
N THR A 141 22.15 10.94 41.40
CA THR A 141 21.34 11.47 42.48
C THR A 141 22.28 12.08 43.52
N THR A 142 22.14 13.38 43.78
CA THR A 142 22.57 14.01 45.04
C THR A 142 21.39 14.79 45.58
#